data_AF-B0D7K2-F1
#
_entry.id   AF-B0D7K2-F1
#
_cell.length_a   1.000
_cell.length_b   1.000
_cell.length_c   1.000
_cell.angle_alpha   90.00
_cell.angle_beta   90.00
_cell.angle_gamma   90.00
#
_symmetry.space_group_name_H-M   'P 1'
#
loop_
_entity.id
_entity.type
_entity.pdbx_description
1 polymer ?
#
loop_
_entity_poly.entity_id
_entity_poly.type
_entity_poly.pdbx_seq_one_letter_code
_entity_poly.pdbx_strand_id
1 'polypeptide(L)'
;SSLKKFLAGLDRMPVIDTHKVGIMYVGPGQRDEVDILRNSHGSPAYTRFLEGIGRLINLRGQVDVYAGGLDPEEDGEYAYAWWDDIGQILYHTATLMPNNPADPQSNNKKRHIGNDYVRIVWNDSGIPYRFDTLTTQFQFVNIVVDPHSLGAIAAFSNNLHETEYFKVTVQSAPGMPEFAPLGHFKLISAENLPLLVRQLSLLADWFASVFADTQHDTIRVEMKTNWHNRLDAIIRFKNNMPKEEPGECVEGIMGQEAFRDFTTSM
;
A
#
# COMPACT_ATOMS: atom_id res chain seq x y z
N SER A 1 17.39 0.18 -31.44
CA SER A 1 18.67 -0.30 -30.88
C SER A 1 18.40 -1.01 -29.56
N SER A 2 19.33 -1.84 -29.09
CA SER A 2 19.27 -2.49 -27.77
C SER A 2 19.10 -1.47 -26.63
N LEU A 3 19.83 -0.35 -26.71
CA LEU A 3 19.75 0.78 -25.78
C LEU A 3 18.34 1.36 -25.63
N LYS A 4 17.63 1.62 -26.73
CA LYS A 4 16.25 2.17 -26.66
C LYS A 4 15.29 1.22 -25.93
N LYS A 5 15.45 -0.10 -26.11
CA LYS A 5 14.63 -1.10 -25.41
C LYS A 5 14.96 -1.16 -23.92
N PHE A 6 16.25 -1.08 -23.57
CA PHE A 6 16.69 -1.03 -22.18
C PHE A 6 16.15 0.22 -21.47
N LEU A 7 16.33 1.41 -22.05
CA LEU A 7 15.83 2.66 -21.46
C LEU A 7 14.31 2.62 -21.25
N ALA A 8 13.55 2.18 -22.26
CA ALA A 8 12.10 2.03 -22.13
C ALA A 8 11.69 1.02 -21.04
N GLY A 9 12.50 -0.02 -20.80
CA GLY A 9 12.28 -0.96 -19.70
C GLY A 9 12.62 -0.36 -18.34
N LEU A 10 13.75 0.36 -18.26
CA LEU A 10 14.21 1.04 -17.06
C LEU A 10 13.23 2.15 -16.64
N ASP A 11 12.68 2.91 -17.58
CA ASP A 11 11.68 3.96 -17.31
C ASP A 11 10.38 3.40 -16.74
N ARG A 12 10.05 2.13 -17.01
CA ARG A 12 8.88 1.43 -16.46
C ARG A 12 9.10 0.85 -15.08
N MET A 13 10.36 0.73 -14.62
CA MET A 13 10.63 0.27 -13.27
C MET A 13 10.31 1.41 -12.28
N PRO A 14 9.46 1.20 -11.28
CA PRO A 14 9.15 2.25 -10.32
C PRO A 14 10.42 2.72 -9.59
N VAL A 15 10.47 4.00 -9.26
CA VAL A 15 11.55 4.62 -8.46
C VAL A 15 11.15 4.86 -7.02
N ILE A 16 9.86 4.80 -6.73
CA ILE A 16 9.29 4.94 -5.39
C ILE A 16 8.61 3.63 -5.02
N ASP A 17 8.50 3.37 -3.73
CA ASP A 17 7.83 2.17 -3.24
C ASP A 17 6.32 2.33 -3.36
N THR A 18 5.63 1.28 -3.78
CA THR A 18 4.19 1.30 -4.01
C THR A 18 3.53 0.26 -3.12
N HIS A 19 2.56 0.69 -2.32
CA HIS A 19 1.84 -0.12 -1.34
C HIS A 19 0.36 -0.18 -1.71
N LYS A 20 -0.27 -1.31 -1.38
CA LYS A 20 -1.73 -1.50 -1.50
C LYS A 20 -2.28 -1.95 -0.18
N VAL A 21 -3.34 -1.30 0.27
CA VAL A 21 -3.96 -1.60 1.56
C VAL A 21 -5.46 -1.65 1.39
N GLY A 22 -6.07 -2.75 1.79
CA GLY A 22 -7.53 -2.89 1.77
C GLY A 22 -8.16 -2.07 2.88
N ILE A 23 -9.30 -1.41 2.63
CA ILE A 23 -10.12 -0.81 3.68
C ILE A 23 -11.52 -1.41 3.63
N MET A 24 -11.95 -2.00 4.75
CA MET A 24 -13.27 -2.57 4.92
C MET A 24 -14.04 -1.87 6.03
N TYR A 25 -15.34 -1.71 5.84
CA TYR A 25 -16.27 -1.24 6.86
C TYR A 25 -17.15 -2.40 7.31
N VAL A 26 -17.16 -2.71 8.60
CA VAL A 26 -18.00 -3.73 9.21
C VAL A 26 -19.11 -3.00 9.96
N GLY A 27 -20.32 -3.04 9.40
CA GLY A 27 -21.49 -2.37 9.97
C GLY A 27 -22.08 -3.09 11.18
N PRO A 28 -23.05 -2.47 11.87
CA PRO A 28 -23.67 -3.01 13.08
C PRO A 28 -24.16 -4.46 12.92
N GLY A 29 -23.69 -5.35 13.78
CA GLY A 29 -24.07 -6.77 13.79
C GLY A 29 -23.53 -7.63 12.64
N GLN A 30 -22.86 -7.05 11.63
CA GLN A 30 -22.33 -7.81 10.50
C GLN A 30 -21.20 -8.76 10.93
N ARG A 31 -21.20 -9.95 10.31
CA ARG A 31 -20.21 -11.02 10.52
C ARG A 31 -19.78 -11.70 9.23
N ASP A 32 -20.61 -11.60 8.20
CA ASP A 32 -20.45 -12.33 6.97
C ASP A 32 -19.64 -11.51 5.96
N GLU A 33 -18.67 -12.18 5.33
CA GLU A 33 -17.73 -11.58 4.37
C GLU A 33 -18.43 -10.76 3.28
N VAL A 34 -19.45 -11.35 2.67
CA VAL A 34 -20.18 -10.74 1.55
C VAL A 34 -20.93 -9.49 2.02
N ASP A 35 -21.54 -9.50 3.20
CA ASP A 35 -22.28 -8.35 3.72
C ASP A 35 -21.33 -7.18 4.02
N ILE A 36 -20.14 -7.47 4.55
CA ILE A 36 -19.09 -6.49 4.81
C ILE A 36 -18.61 -5.85 3.49
N LEU A 37 -18.28 -6.67 2.48
CA LEU A 37 -17.80 -6.18 1.18
C LEU A 37 -18.87 -5.37 0.42
N ARG A 38 -20.16 -5.69 0.62
CA ARG A 38 -21.27 -5.01 -0.06
C ARG A 38 -21.61 -3.65 0.53
N ASN A 39 -21.06 -3.27 1.67
CA ASN A 39 -21.26 -1.92 2.21
C ASN A 39 -20.78 -0.88 1.19
N SER A 40 -21.65 0.08 0.86
CA SER A 40 -21.37 1.19 -0.06
C SER A 40 -21.18 2.53 0.67
N HIS A 41 -21.36 2.53 1.99
CA HIS A 41 -21.12 3.67 2.87
C HIS A 41 -20.78 3.15 4.27
N GLY A 42 -20.10 3.97 5.07
CA GLY A 42 -19.87 3.68 6.49
C GLY A 42 -20.50 4.73 7.39
N SER A 43 -20.09 4.74 8.66
CA SER A 43 -20.50 5.75 9.63
C SER A 43 -19.86 7.11 9.37
N PRO A 44 -20.39 8.21 9.96
CA PRO A 44 -19.76 9.52 9.84
C PRO A 44 -18.31 9.55 10.34
N ALA A 45 -17.98 8.76 11.37
CA ALA A 45 -16.61 8.64 11.88
C ALA A 45 -15.68 7.95 10.88
N TYR A 46 -16.17 6.89 10.22
CA TYR A 46 -15.44 6.23 9.14
C TYR A 46 -15.15 7.18 7.97
N THR A 47 -16.13 7.98 7.53
CA THR A 47 -15.93 8.95 6.44
C THR A 47 -14.86 9.99 6.81
N ARG A 48 -14.89 10.55 8.02
CA ARG A 48 -13.85 11.48 8.49
C ARG A 48 -12.47 10.83 8.56
N PHE A 49 -12.40 9.57 8.99
CA PHE A 49 -11.15 8.82 8.99
C PHE A 49 -10.58 8.67 7.57
N LEU A 50 -11.42 8.36 6.58
CA LEU A 50 -11.00 8.28 5.17
C LEU A 50 -10.47 9.61 4.64
N GLU A 51 -11.10 10.73 5.01
CA GLU A 51 -10.59 12.07 4.64
C GLU A 51 -9.20 12.36 5.23
N GLY A 52 -8.88 11.79 6.40
CA GLY A 52 -7.57 11.92 7.03
C GLY A 52 -6.50 10.92 6.56
N ILE A 53 -6.91 9.75 6.04
CA ILE A 53 -5.96 8.67 5.70
C ILE A 53 -5.16 9.01 4.44
N GLY A 54 -5.80 9.67 3.48
CA GLY A 54 -5.22 10.02 2.20
C GLY A 54 -6.07 11.06 1.45
N ARG A 55 -5.69 11.31 0.20
CA ARG A 55 -6.38 12.20 -0.72
C ARG A 55 -7.31 11.38 -1.60
N LEU A 56 -8.53 11.86 -1.81
CA LEU A 56 -9.44 11.28 -2.79
C LEU A 56 -8.95 11.66 -4.20
N ILE A 57 -8.64 10.67 -5.03
CA ILE A 57 -8.20 10.85 -6.42
C ILE A 57 -9.25 10.31 -7.38
N ASN A 58 -9.38 10.94 -8.55
CA ASN A 58 -10.10 10.35 -9.67
C ASN A 58 -9.13 9.43 -10.42
N LEU A 59 -9.51 8.16 -10.61
CA LEU A 59 -8.68 7.18 -11.30
C LEU A 59 -8.57 7.48 -12.80
N ARG A 60 -9.51 8.25 -13.38
CA ARG A 60 -9.41 8.75 -14.75
C ARG A 60 -8.51 9.98 -14.80
N GLY A 61 -7.49 9.91 -15.66
CA GLY A 61 -6.61 11.05 -15.96
C GLY A 61 -5.47 11.25 -14.98
N GLN A 62 -5.31 10.39 -13.98
CA GLN A 62 -4.19 10.44 -13.04
C GLN A 62 -2.98 9.67 -13.62
N VAL A 63 -1.91 10.38 -13.98
CA VAL A 63 -0.69 9.77 -14.56
C VAL A 63 0.38 9.52 -13.50
N ASP A 64 0.41 10.35 -12.45
CA ASP A 64 1.52 10.39 -11.48
C ASP A 64 1.25 9.58 -10.19
N VAL A 65 0.09 8.93 -10.08
CA VAL A 65 -0.28 8.14 -8.89
C VAL A 65 -0.55 6.69 -9.27
N TYR A 66 0.02 5.80 -8.47
CA TYR A 66 -0.12 4.36 -8.61
C TYR A 66 -1.59 3.93 -8.48
N ALA A 67 -2.15 3.38 -9.56
CA ALA A 67 -3.55 2.95 -9.61
C ALA A 67 -3.81 1.60 -8.92
N GLY A 68 -2.78 0.89 -8.41
CA GLY A 68 -2.94 -0.35 -7.63
C GLY A 68 -3.58 -1.53 -8.34
N GLY A 69 -3.90 -1.40 -9.62
CA GLY A 69 -4.66 -2.39 -10.38
C GLY A 69 -6.17 -2.11 -10.42
N LEU A 70 -6.63 -0.97 -9.89
CA LEU A 70 -8.01 -0.53 -10.04
C LEU A 70 -8.29 -0.06 -11.47
N ASP A 71 -9.40 -0.51 -12.02
CA ASP A 71 -9.96 -0.03 -13.27
C ASP A 71 -11.11 0.97 -12.99
N PRO A 72 -11.05 2.23 -13.48
CA PRO A 72 -12.12 3.20 -13.28
C PRO A 72 -13.50 2.78 -13.80
N GLU A 73 -13.56 1.86 -14.77
CA GLU A 73 -14.81 1.38 -15.35
C GLU A 73 -15.42 0.23 -14.53
N GLU A 74 -14.59 -0.62 -13.92
CA GLU A 74 -15.05 -1.80 -13.17
C GLU A 74 -15.08 -1.58 -11.66
N ASP A 75 -14.06 -0.91 -11.11
CA ASP A 75 -13.76 -0.86 -9.68
C ASP A 75 -14.15 0.47 -9.01
N GLY A 76 -14.71 1.41 -9.79
CA GLY A 76 -15.18 2.71 -9.31
C GLY A 76 -14.30 3.86 -9.77
N GLU A 77 -14.85 5.07 -9.78
CA GLU A 77 -14.15 6.25 -10.35
C GLU A 77 -13.10 6.84 -9.40
N TYR A 78 -13.24 6.62 -8.09
CA TYR A 78 -12.42 7.27 -7.07
C TYR A 78 -11.75 6.26 -6.13
N ALA A 79 -10.56 6.61 -5.69
CA ALA A 79 -9.83 5.88 -4.66
C ALA A 79 -9.18 6.86 -3.68
N TYR A 80 -8.90 6.42 -2.46
CA TYR A 80 -8.01 7.16 -1.57
C TYR A 80 -6.57 6.75 -1.87
N ALA A 81 -5.69 7.73 -1.97
CA ALA A 81 -4.25 7.52 -2.12
C ALA A 81 -3.47 8.47 -1.22
N TRP A 82 -2.31 8.03 -0.75
CA TRP A 82 -1.35 8.86 -0.06
C TRP A 82 0.02 8.69 -0.69
N TRP A 83 0.83 9.74 -0.68
CA TRP A 83 2.20 9.68 -1.19
C TRP A 83 3.09 10.70 -0.51
N ASP A 84 4.38 10.40 -0.49
CA ASP A 84 5.48 11.30 -0.17
C ASP A 84 6.60 11.17 -1.23
N ASP A 85 7.81 11.64 -0.90
CA ASP A 85 8.94 11.63 -1.82
C ASP A 85 9.52 10.24 -2.09
N ILE A 86 9.20 9.24 -1.27
CA ILE A 86 9.82 7.90 -1.31
C ILE A 86 8.82 6.77 -1.58
N GLY A 87 7.52 6.99 -1.34
CA GLY A 87 6.51 5.96 -1.56
C GLY A 87 5.09 6.47 -1.76
N GLN A 88 4.23 5.55 -2.21
CA GLN A 88 2.81 5.77 -2.40
C GLN A 88 2.01 4.60 -1.80
N ILE A 89 0.83 4.90 -1.28
CA ILE A 89 -0.16 3.93 -0.83
C ILE A 89 -1.43 4.18 -1.61
N LEU A 90 -1.96 3.14 -2.23
CA LEU A 90 -3.34 3.13 -2.71
C LEU A 90 -4.22 2.32 -1.76
N TYR A 91 -5.38 2.86 -1.42
CA TYR A 91 -6.35 2.20 -0.58
C TYR A 91 -7.48 1.58 -1.40
N HIS A 92 -7.53 0.24 -1.43
CA HIS A 92 -8.66 -0.50 -1.97
C HIS A 92 -9.84 -0.42 -1.01
N THR A 93 -10.61 0.67 -1.13
CA THR A 93 -11.69 1.00 -0.20
C THR A 93 -12.99 0.35 -0.66
N ALA A 94 -13.44 -0.71 0.04
CA ALA A 94 -14.60 -1.50 -0.34
C ALA A 94 -15.87 -0.67 -0.59
N THR A 95 -16.05 0.40 0.20
CA THR A 95 -17.21 1.29 0.13
C THR A 95 -17.20 2.22 -1.07
N LEU A 96 -16.03 2.49 -1.68
CA LEU A 96 -15.92 3.24 -2.93
C LEU A 96 -16.03 2.36 -4.18
N MET A 97 -15.86 1.04 -4.03
CA MET A 97 -16.02 0.09 -5.13
C MET A 97 -17.50 -0.19 -5.39
N PRO A 98 -17.96 -0.19 -6.66
CA PRO A 98 -19.35 -0.42 -7.00
C PRO A 98 -19.77 -1.86 -6.68
N ASN A 99 -21.01 -2.02 -6.24
CA ASN A 99 -21.63 -3.34 -6.14
C ASN A 99 -22.19 -3.74 -7.51
N ASN A 100 -21.96 -4.99 -7.92
CA ASN A 100 -22.52 -5.54 -9.14
C ASN A 100 -23.60 -6.58 -8.82
N PRO A 101 -24.87 -6.39 -9.23
CA PRO A 101 -25.92 -7.39 -9.01
C PRO A 101 -25.64 -8.76 -9.65
N ALA A 102 -24.83 -8.81 -10.70
CA ALA A 102 -24.38 -10.05 -11.34
C ALA A 102 -23.22 -10.75 -10.59
N ASP A 103 -22.64 -10.10 -9.57
CA ASP A 103 -21.59 -10.63 -8.70
C ASP A 103 -22.08 -10.69 -7.24
N PRO A 104 -22.99 -11.62 -6.91
CA PRO A 104 -23.57 -11.70 -5.57
C PRO A 104 -22.56 -12.03 -4.47
N GLN A 105 -21.39 -12.57 -4.84
CA GLN A 105 -20.31 -12.92 -3.90
C GLN A 105 -19.28 -11.80 -3.75
N SER A 106 -19.45 -10.65 -4.43
CA SER A 106 -18.51 -9.52 -4.38
C SER A 106 -17.07 -9.92 -4.76
N ASN A 107 -16.92 -10.86 -5.70
CA ASN A 107 -15.63 -11.31 -6.20
C ASN A 107 -14.79 -10.17 -6.77
N ASN A 108 -15.42 -9.18 -7.42
CA ASN A 108 -14.72 -8.02 -7.96
C ASN A 108 -14.03 -7.18 -6.87
N LYS A 109 -14.68 -6.96 -5.73
CA LYS A 109 -14.04 -6.29 -4.59
C LYS A 109 -13.00 -7.19 -3.93
N LYS A 110 -13.33 -8.47 -3.79
CA LYS A 110 -12.48 -9.48 -3.16
C LYS A 110 -11.18 -9.72 -3.93
N ARG A 111 -11.16 -9.61 -5.26
CA ARG A 111 -9.93 -9.77 -6.07
C ARG A 111 -8.88 -8.71 -5.76
N HIS A 112 -9.28 -7.55 -5.26
CA HIS A 112 -8.38 -6.47 -4.85
C HIS A 112 -8.05 -6.61 -3.37
N ILE A 113 -9.05 -6.46 -2.50
CA ILE A 113 -8.90 -6.45 -1.03
C ILE A 113 -8.39 -7.78 -0.48
N GLY A 114 -8.78 -8.89 -1.11
CA GLY A 114 -8.31 -10.22 -0.75
C GLY A 114 -6.85 -10.46 -1.13
N ASN A 115 -6.31 -9.75 -2.12
CA ASN A 115 -4.92 -9.87 -2.54
C ASN A 115 -3.99 -8.86 -1.83
N ASP A 116 -4.54 -7.91 -1.08
CA ASP A 116 -3.74 -7.03 -0.23
C ASP A 116 -3.21 -7.79 0.99
N TYR A 117 -1.96 -7.55 1.35
CA TYR A 117 -1.35 -8.18 2.53
C TYR A 117 -1.88 -7.58 3.83
N VAL A 118 -2.21 -6.30 3.80
CA VAL A 118 -2.69 -5.53 4.93
C VAL A 118 -4.11 -5.03 4.66
N ARG A 119 -4.99 -5.18 5.65
CA ARG A 119 -6.34 -4.62 5.62
C ARG A 119 -6.58 -3.74 6.85
N ILE A 120 -7.10 -2.55 6.64
CA ILE A 120 -7.69 -1.71 7.68
C ILE A 120 -9.15 -2.11 7.80
N VAL A 121 -9.56 -2.53 9.00
CA VAL A 121 -10.93 -2.95 9.28
C VAL A 121 -11.54 -1.94 10.24
N TRP A 122 -12.45 -1.12 9.72
CA TRP A 122 -13.28 -0.25 10.54
C TRP A 122 -14.45 -1.06 11.11
N ASN A 123 -14.47 -1.29 12.41
CA ASN A 123 -15.39 -2.23 13.03
C ASN A 123 -16.46 -1.53 13.89
N ASP A 124 -17.59 -1.21 13.26
CA ASP A 124 -18.80 -0.69 13.95
C ASP A 124 -19.77 -1.82 14.32
N SER A 125 -19.38 -3.09 14.17
CA SER A 125 -20.27 -4.23 14.40
C SER A 125 -20.75 -4.40 15.84
N GLY A 126 -20.00 -3.84 16.80
CA GLY A 126 -20.22 -4.02 18.24
C GLY A 126 -19.71 -5.35 18.79
N ILE A 127 -19.00 -6.14 17.98
CA ILE A 127 -18.40 -7.42 18.37
C ILE A 127 -16.95 -7.50 17.88
N PRO A 128 -16.08 -8.30 18.55
CA PRO A 128 -14.70 -8.46 18.10
C PRO A 128 -14.61 -9.00 16.67
N TYR A 129 -13.89 -8.29 15.80
CA TYR A 129 -13.64 -8.74 14.43
C TYR A 129 -12.75 -9.99 14.42
N ARG A 130 -13.13 -11.01 13.63
CA ARG A 130 -12.36 -12.24 13.48
C ARG A 130 -11.32 -12.10 12.37
N PHE A 131 -10.11 -12.59 12.62
CA PHE A 131 -9.00 -12.52 11.66
C PHE A 131 -9.34 -13.18 10.31
N ASP A 132 -10.07 -14.29 10.35
CA ASP A 132 -10.49 -15.15 9.23
C ASP A 132 -11.87 -14.80 8.65
N THR A 133 -12.38 -13.58 8.89
CA THR A 133 -13.66 -13.14 8.31
C THR A 133 -13.60 -13.03 6.79
N LEU A 134 -12.50 -12.46 6.25
CA LEU A 134 -12.23 -12.43 4.81
C LEU A 134 -11.33 -13.60 4.44
N THR A 135 -11.87 -14.62 3.79
CA THR A 135 -11.11 -15.81 3.41
C THR A 135 -10.22 -15.53 2.21
N THR A 136 -8.91 -15.51 2.42
CA THR A 136 -7.89 -15.34 1.37
C THR A 136 -6.57 -16.03 1.75
N GLN A 137 -5.75 -16.37 0.75
CA GLN A 137 -4.39 -16.90 0.95
C GLN A 137 -3.40 -15.80 1.40
N PHE A 138 -3.74 -14.53 1.19
CA PHE A 138 -2.90 -13.37 1.51
C PHE A 138 -3.29 -12.70 2.85
N GLN A 139 -3.80 -13.50 3.78
CA GLN A 139 -4.32 -13.03 5.05
C GLN A 139 -3.17 -12.83 6.07
N PHE A 140 -2.36 -11.78 5.89
CA PHE A 140 -1.22 -11.49 6.78
C PHE A 140 -1.55 -10.57 7.94
N VAL A 141 -2.04 -9.36 7.68
CA VAL A 141 -2.29 -8.38 8.74
C VAL A 141 -3.67 -7.75 8.61
N ASN A 142 -4.37 -7.59 9.74
CA ASN A 142 -5.52 -6.70 9.87
C ASN A 142 -5.23 -5.63 10.95
N ILE A 143 -5.42 -4.36 10.60
CA ILE A 143 -5.43 -3.24 11.55
C ILE A 143 -6.90 -2.95 11.85
N VAL A 144 -7.37 -3.39 13.02
CA VAL A 144 -8.76 -3.26 13.45
C VAL A 144 -8.93 -1.98 14.25
N VAL A 145 -9.88 -1.16 13.82
CA VAL A 145 -10.26 0.10 14.47
C VAL A 145 -11.68 -0.06 15.01
N ASP A 146 -11.82 -0.09 16.33
CA ASP A 146 -13.12 -0.14 17.02
C ASP A 146 -13.43 1.24 17.65
N PRO A 147 -14.67 1.76 17.53
CA PRO A 147 -15.10 2.91 18.32
C PRO A 147 -15.08 2.55 19.82
N HIS A 148 -14.41 3.37 20.64
CA HIS A 148 -14.31 3.13 22.09
C HIS A 148 -15.13 4.12 22.91
N SER A 149 -15.08 5.40 22.57
CA SER A 149 -15.79 6.47 23.29
C SER A 149 -16.74 7.19 22.34
N LEU A 150 -18.06 7.08 22.59
CA LEU A 150 -19.05 7.95 21.96
C LEU A 150 -18.91 9.32 22.63
N GLY A 151 -18.21 10.24 21.98
CA GLY A 151 -17.99 11.58 22.53
C GLY A 151 -19.31 12.26 22.88
N ALA A 152 -19.55 12.51 24.17
CA ALA A 152 -20.56 13.50 24.54
C ALA A 152 -20.03 14.86 24.07
N ILE A 153 -20.84 15.61 23.31
CA ILE A 153 -20.53 16.99 22.97
C ILE A 153 -20.44 17.75 24.30
N ALA A 154 -19.23 18.11 24.72
CA ALA A 154 -19.07 18.96 25.88
C ALA A 154 -19.80 20.28 25.57
N ALA A 155 -20.74 20.70 26.42
CA ALA A 155 -21.62 21.84 26.19
C ALA A 155 -20.90 23.18 25.92
N PHE A 156 -19.57 23.21 26.07
CA PHE A 156 -18.70 24.38 25.91
C PHE A 156 -17.47 24.12 25.03
N SER A 157 -17.37 22.98 24.32
CA SER A 157 -16.26 22.72 23.40
C SER A 157 -16.64 23.03 21.96
N ASN A 158 -15.77 23.79 21.28
CA ASN A 158 -15.86 24.01 19.84
C ASN A 158 -15.22 22.87 19.03
N ASN A 159 -14.59 21.90 19.69
CA ASN A 159 -13.95 20.76 19.04
C ASN A 159 -14.89 19.55 19.07
N LEU A 160 -15.45 19.21 17.91
CA LEU A 160 -16.37 18.08 17.72
C LEU A 160 -15.76 16.73 18.15
N HIS A 161 -14.42 16.64 18.22
CA HIS A 161 -13.67 15.39 18.41
C HIS A 161 -12.91 15.29 19.73
N GLU A 162 -13.05 16.26 20.64
CA GLU A 162 -12.27 16.29 21.89
C GLU A 162 -12.44 15.01 22.75
N THR A 163 -13.58 14.34 22.60
CA THR A 163 -13.96 13.15 23.39
C THR A 163 -14.09 11.87 22.56
N GLU A 164 -13.71 11.89 21.27
CA GLU A 164 -13.84 10.74 20.37
C GLU A 164 -12.51 9.95 20.33
N TYR A 165 -12.55 8.72 20.85
CA TYR A 165 -11.40 7.81 20.92
C TYR A 165 -11.74 6.47 20.29
N PHE A 166 -10.72 5.90 19.64
CA PHE A 166 -10.79 4.61 18.96
C PHE A 166 -9.78 3.66 19.57
N LYS A 167 -10.19 2.41 19.72
CA LYS A 167 -9.30 1.31 20.05
C LYS A 167 -8.71 0.76 18.77
N VAL A 168 -7.38 0.70 18.71
CA VAL A 168 -6.63 0.14 17.58
C VAL A 168 -5.94 -1.13 18.04
N THR A 169 -6.17 -2.21 17.31
CA THR A 169 -5.55 -3.53 17.51
C THR A 169 -4.99 -4.05 16.20
N VAL A 170 -3.87 -4.76 16.24
CA VAL A 170 -3.28 -5.43 15.08
C VAL A 170 -3.43 -6.93 15.25
N GLN A 171 -3.98 -7.59 14.23
CA GLN A 171 -4.05 -9.03 14.11
C GLN A 171 -3.04 -9.45 13.03
N SER A 172 -2.22 -10.45 13.33
CA SER A 172 -1.16 -10.93 12.44
C SER A 172 -1.32 -12.42 12.16
N ALA A 173 -0.83 -12.88 11.01
CA ALA A 173 -0.83 -14.28 10.64
C ALA A 173 -0.03 -15.14 11.64
N PRO A 174 -0.41 -16.41 11.82
CA PRO A 174 0.36 -17.32 12.67
C PRO A 174 1.83 -17.40 12.26
N GLY A 175 2.73 -17.29 13.23
CA GLY A 175 4.17 -17.34 13.00
C GLY A 175 4.81 -16.00 12.62
N MET A 176 4.02 -14.98 12.28
CA MET A 176 4.55 -13.65 11.99
C MET A 176 5.06 -12.98 13.27
N PRO A 177 6.29 -12.44 13.30
CA PRO A 177 6.82 -11.72 14.46
C PRO A 177 6.00 -10.48 14.83
N GLU A 178 5.99 -10.10 16.11
CA GLU A 178 5.40 -8.84 16.54
C GLU A 178 6.26 -7.67 16.01
N PHE A 179 5.65 -6.83 15.17
CA PHE A 179 6.31 -5.67 14.56
C PHE A 179 5.67 -4.34 14.97
N ALA A 180 4.42 -4.35 15.41
CA ALA A 180 3.67 -3.15 15.73
C ALA A 180 3.90 -2.74 17.19
N PRO A 181 4.25 -1.47 17.50
CA PRO A 181 4.47 -1.01 18.87
C PRO A 181 3.15 -0.74 19.60
N LEU A 182 2.17 -1.63 19.48
CA LEU A 182 0.83 -1.52 20.05
C LEU A 182 0.64 -2.38 21.31
N GLY A 183 1.37 -3.49 21.45
CA GLY A 183 1.04 -4.53 22.43
C GLY A 183 -0.36 -5.07 22.15
N HIS A 184 -1.21 -5.17 23.19
CA HIS A 184 -2.58 -5.66 23.03
C HIS A 184 -3.50 -4.71 22.24
N PHE A 185 -3.48 -3.42 22.57
CA PHE A 185 -4.22 -2.37 21.88
C PHE A 185 -3.72 -0.98 22.31
N LYS A 186 -4.06 0.05 21.54
CA LYS A 186 -3.94 1.45 21.98
C LYS A 186 -5.25 2.20 21.80
N LEU A 187 -5.50 3.16 22.69
CA LEU A 187 -6.57 4.16 22.54
C LEU A 187 -5.99 5.40 21.86
N ILE A 188 -6.59 5.80 20.75
CA ILE A 188 -6.10 6.86 19.88
C ILE A 188 -7.22 7.87 19.68
N SER A 189 -6.91 9.16 19.77
CA SER A 189 -7.90 10.21 19.47
C SER A 189 -8.26 10.20 17.98
N ALA A 190 -9.48 10.62 17.65
CA ALA A 190 -9.94 10.75 16.27
C ALA A 190 -8.96 11.54 15.38
N GLU A 191 -8.37 12.61 15.93
CA GLU A 191 -7.41 13.49 15.24
C GLU A 191 -6.13 12.75 14.80
N ASN A 192 -5.57 11.90 15.66
CA ASN A 192 -4.29 11.22 15.39
C ASN A 192 -4.48 9.84 14.75
N LEU A 193 -5.71 9.33 14.68
CA LEU A 193 -6.01 7.99 14.19
C LEU A 193 -5.55 7.77 12.73
N PRO A 194 -5.86 8.65 11.77
CA PRO A 194 -5.46 8.42 10.38
C PRO A 194 -3.94 8.38 10.21
N LEU A 195 -3.20 9.26 10.90
CA LEU A 195 -1.74 9.30 10.83
C LEU A 195 -1.13 8.00 11.35
N LEU A 196 -1.58 7.52 12.52
CA LEU A 196 -1.09 6.27 13.10
C LEU A 196 -1.43 5.08 12.21
N VAL A 197 -2.68 4.96 11.77
CA VAL A 197 -3.11 3.81 10.95
C VAL A 197 -2.36 3.78 9.61
N ARG A 198 -2.09 4.94 9.01
CA ARG A 198 -1.25 5.03 7.81
C ARG A 198 0.17 4.50 8.06
N GLN A 199 0.83 4.99 9.11
CA GLN A 199 2.19 4.53 9.45
C GLN A 199 2.24 3.03 9.77
N LEU A 200 1.24 2.53 10.50
CA LEU A 200 1.11 1.10 10.79
C LEU A 200 0.86 0.29 9.52
N SER A 201 0.07 0.80 8.58
CA SER A 201 -0.21 0.12 7.31
C SER A 201 1.04 -0.03 6.44
N LEU A 202 1.87 1.02 6.35
CA LEU A 202 3.17 0.96 5.67
C LEU A 202 4.12 -0.06 6.32
N LEU A 203 4.27 0.02 7.64
CA LEU A 203 5.13 -0.90 8.39
C LEU A 203 4.65 -2.34 8.20
N ALA A 204 3.35 -2.58 8.37
CA ALA A 204 2.74 -3.89 8.20
C ALA A 204 2.94 -4.45 6.79
N ASP A 205 2.84 -3.62 5.75
CA ASP A 205 2.98 -4.07 4.36
C ASP A 205 4.42 -4.48 4.04
N TRP A 206 5.40 -3.73 4.55
CA TRP A 206 6.80 -4.15 4.49
C TRP A 206 7.04 -5.47 5.20
N PHE A 207 6.60 -5.62 6.46
CA PHE A 207 6.79 -6.86 7.20
C PHE A 207 6.06 -8.04 6.57
N ALA A 208 4.84 -7.84 6.05
CA ALA A 208 4.09 -8.89 5.37
C ALA A 208 4.75 -9.29 4.04
N SER A 209 5.33 -8.34 3.31
CA SER A 209 6.08 -8.61 2.09
C SER A 209 7.33 -9.45 2.37
N VAL A 210 8.11 -9.07 3.39
CA VAL A 210 9.26 -9.87 3.82
C VAL A 210 8.81 -11.27 4.23
N PHE A 211 7.77 -11.38 5.06
CA PHE A 211 7.26 -12.65 5.54
C PHE A 211 6.75 -13.56 4.41
N ALA A 212 6.11 -12.99 3.38
CA ALA A 212 5.68 -13.72 2.20
C ALA A 212 6.89 -14.23 1.39
N ASP A 213 7.86 -13.36 1.11
CA ASP A 213 9.04 -13.68 0.29
C ASP A 213 10.00 -14.65 1.00
N THR A 214 10.06 -14.62 2.32
CA THR A 214 10.85 -15.56 3.14
C THR A 214 10.13 -16.89 3.40
N GLN A 215 9.02 -17.16 2.70
CA GLN A 215 8.17 -18.33 2.91
C GLN A 215 7.82 -18.51 4.40
N HIS A 216 7.26 -17.47 5.01
CA HIS A 216 6.92 -17.43 6.43
C HIS A 216 8.15 -17.57 7.34
N ASP A 217 9.22 -16.82 7.03
CA ASP A 217 10.51 -16.82 7.74
C ASP A 217 11.25 -18.16 7.78
N THR A 218 10.97 -19.05 6.83
CA THR A 218 11.65 -20.34 6.71
C THR A 218 12.93 -20.27 5.89
N ILE A 219 13.05 -19.30 4.98
CA ILE A 219 14.22 -19.10 4.13
C ILE A 219 14.82 -17.70 4.32
N ARG A 220 16.13 -17.60 4.14
CA ARG A 220 16.85 -16.32 4.13
C ARG A 220 17.07 -15.88 2.69
N VAL A 221 16.37 -14.83 2.28
CA VAL A 221 16.46 -14.24 0.95
C VAL A 221 16.78 -12.76 1.09
N GLU A 222 17.60 -12.23 0.19
CA GLU A 222 17.86 -10.79 0.10
C GLU A 222 16.61 -10.07 -0.42
N MET A 223 16.14 -9.08 0.33
CA MET A 223 15.03 -8.23 -0.08
C MET A 223 15.54 -7.10 -0.96
N LYS A 224 15.16 -7.12 -2.24
CA LYS A 224 15.61 -6.13 -3.22
C LYS A 224 14.60 -5.02 -3.39
N THR A 225 15.01 -3.82 -2.98
CA THR A 225 14.27 -2.58 -3.26
C THR A 225 14.18 -2.29 -4.77
N ASN A 226 13.28 -1.40 -5.13
CA ASN A 226 13.15 -0.88 -6.49
C ASN A 226 14.48 -0.31 -7.02
N TRP A 227 15.23 0.41 -6.19
CA TRP A 227 16.53 0.97 -6.58
C TRP A 227 17.58 -0.10 -6.84
N HIS A 228 17.61 -1.16 -6.02
CA HIS A 228 18.50 -2.29 -6.23
C HIS A 228 18.16 -3.03 -7.53
N ASN A 229 16.87 -3.24 -7.82
CA ASN A 229 16.43 -3.86 -9.06
C ASN A 229 16.80 -3.03 -10.30
N ARG A 230 16.71 -1.69 -10.22
CA ARG A 230 17.15 -0.77 -11.28
C ARG A 230 18.66 -0.82 -11.48
N LEU A 231 19.44 -0.84 -10.40
CA LEU A 231 20.90 -0.97 -10.45
C LEU A 231 21.30 -2.30 -11.11
N ASP A 232 20.67 -3.41 -10.72
CA ASP A 232 20.89 -4.73 -11.32
C ASP A 232 20.59 -4.70 -12.83
N ALA A 233 19.51 -4.04 -13.24
CA ALA A 233 19.18 -3.90 -14.66
C ALA A 233 20.24 -3.10 -15.43
N ILE A 234 20.74 -2.00 -14.86
CA ILE A 234 21.83 -1.19 -15.44
C ILE A 234 23.12 -2.00 -15.56
N ILE A 235 23.52 -2.72 -14.50
CA ILE A 235 24.73 -3.53 -14.51
C ILE A 235 24.63 -4.65 -15.55
N ARG A 236 23.50 -5.36 -15.61
CA ARG A 236 23.25 -6.40 -16.62
C ARG A 236 23.32 -5.85 -18.03
N PHE A 237 22.76 -4.66 -18.26
CA PHE A 237 22.82 -4.02 -19.57
C PHE A 237 24.26 -3.64 -19.95
N LYS A 238 25.01 -3.01 -19.02
CA LYS A 238 26.42 -2.65 -19.21
C LYS A 238 27.28 -3.87 -19.55
N ASN A 239 27.10 -4.98 -18.85
CA ASN A 239 27.86 -6.20 -19.07
C ASN A 239 27.55 -6.88 -20.42
N ASN A 240 26.36 -6.63 -20.98
CA ASN A 240 25.94 -7.18 -22.27
C ASN A 240 26.25 -6.25 -23.45
N MET A 241 26.74 -5.03 -23.22
CA MET A 241 27.19 -4.18 -24.31
C MET A 241 28.56 -4.62 -24.82
N PRO A 242 28.83 -4.49 -26.14
CA PRO A 242 30.16 -4.72 -26.67
C PRO A 242 31.13 -3.83 -25.91
N LYS A 243 32.25 -4.39 -25.45
CA LYS A 243 33.36 -3.56 -24.97
C LYS A 243 33.80 -2.71 -26.16
N GLU A 244 33.88 -1.40 -25.98
CA GLU A 244 34.55 -0.56 -26.97
C GLU A 244 35.98 -1.12 -27.11
N GLU A 245 36.34 -1.55 -28.31
CA GLU A 245 37.75 -1.80 -28.59
C GLU A 245 38.46 -0.46 -28.41
N PRO A 246 39.60 -0.41 -27.69
CA PRO A 246 40.36 0.82 -27.59
C PRO A 246 40.64 1.27 -29.03
N GLY A 247 40.03 2.39 -29.42
CA GLY A 247 40.24 2.94 -30.76
C GLY A 247 41.74 3.09 -30.96
N GLU A 248 42.25 2.65 -32.12
CA GLU A 248 43.64 2.87 -32.48
C GLU A 248 44.01 4.32 -32.16
N CYS A 249 45.11 4.53 -31.44
CA CYS A 249 45.61 5.86 -31.12
C CYS A 249 45.88 6.61 -32.42
N VAL A 250 44.90 7.38 -32.91
CA VAL A 250 45.11 8.30 -34.01
C VAL A 250 45.87 9.49 -33.45
N GLU A 251 47.13 9.64 -33.84
CA GLU A 251 47.93 10.83 -33.51
C GLU A 251 47.19 12.09 -34.00
N GLY A 252 46.93 13.02 -33.06
CA GLY A 252 46.31 14.30 -33.36
C GLY A 252 45.24 14.71 -32.34
N ILE A 253 44.54 15.81 -32.64
CA ILE A 253 43.53 16.44 -31.76
C ILE A 253 42.42 15.46 -31.34
N MET A 254 42.11 14.46 -32.17
CA MET A 254 41.14 13.39 -31.88
C MET A 254 41.62 12.38 -30.83
N GLY A 255 42.93 12.18 -30.66
CA GLY A 255 43.48 11.31 -29.62
C GLY A 255 43.37 11.89 -28.20
N GLN A 256 43.04 13.18 -28.06
CA GLN A 256 42.84 13.82 -26.75
C GLN A 256 41.46 13.54 -26.14
N GLU A 257 40.49 13.03 -26.91
CA GLU A 257 39.18 12.65 -26.37
C GLU A 257 39.27 11.42 -25.45
N ALA A 258 40.18 10.48 -25.75
CA ALA A 258 40.47 9.33 -24.89
C ALA A 258 41.03 9.73 -23.51
N PHE A 259 41.73 10.88 -23.41
CA PHE A 259 42.23 11.42 -22.15
C PHE A 259 41.18 12.21 -21.35
N ARG A 260 39.97 12.39 -21.90
CA ARG A 260 38.84 13.07 -21.23
C ARG A 260 37.80 12.09 -20.67
N ASP A 261 38.03 10.79 -20.85
CA ASP A 261 37.20 9.74 -20.26
C ASP A 261 37.66 9.45 -18.82
N PHE A 262 37.01 10.11 -17.85
CA PHE A 262 37.29 9.92 -16.43
C PHE A 262 36.64 8.66 -15.83
N THR A 263 35.94 7.85 -16.64
CA THR A 263 35.23 6.65 -16.14
C THR A 263 36.16 5.50 -15.75
N THR A 264 37.46 5.61 -16.08
CA THR A 264 38.53 4.66 -15.76
C THR A 264 39.49 5.15 -14.66
N SER A 265 39.23 6.33 -14.09
CA SER A 265 40.06 6.93 -13.05
C SER A 265 39.63 6.50 -11.64
N MET A 266 39.75 5.21 -11.30
CA MET A 266 39.82 4.70 -9.93
C MET A 266 40.52 3.33 -9.91
#